data_AF-A8PEC0-F1
#
_entry.id   AF-A8PEC0-F1
#
_cell.length_a   1.000
_cell.length_b   1.000
_cell.length_c   1.000
_cell.angle_alpha   90.00
_cell.angle_beta   90.00
_cell.angle_gamma   90.00
#
_symmetry.space_group_name_H-M   'P 1'
#
loop_
_entity.id
_entity.type
_entity.pdbx_description
1 polymer ?
#
loop_
_entity_poly.entity_id
_entity_poly.type
_entity_poly.pdbx_seq_one_letter_code
_entity_poly.pdbx_strand_id
1 'polypeptide(L)'
;MSSSDIVISVEKGNELINMSSSDIVISVEKGNELISMSSSDNVISVEKGNELISMSSSDIVISVEKGNELINMSSSDIVISVEKGNELISMSSSDIVISVEKGNELINMSSSDNVISVEKWYELMKLSKRLLVILLYL
;
A
#
# COMPACT_ATOMS: atom_id res chain seq x y z
N MET A 1 -23.31 -15.53 4.41
CA MET A 1 -22.20 -16.49 4.57
C MET A 1 -21.11 -15.71 5.28
N SER A 2 -20.77 -16.07 6.52
CA SER A 2 -19.69 -15.40 7.25
C SER A 2 -18.40 -15.71 6.51
N SER A 3 -17.87 -14.74 5.78
CA SER A 3 -16.57 -14.87 5.12
C SER A 3 -15.52 -14.92 6.21
N SER A 4 -14.93 -16.10 6.42
CA SER A 4 -13.90 -16.35 7.42
C SER A 4 -12.58 -15.72 7.02
N ASP A 5 -11.87 -15.14 7.99
CA ASP A 5 -10.59 -14.47 7.81
C ASP A 5 -9.54 -15.38 7.17
N ILE A 6 -8.65 -14.78 6.37
CA ILE A 6 -7.59 -15.49 5.66
C ILE A 6 -6.23 -14.92 6.08
N VAL A 7 -5.28 -15.82 6.37
CA VAL A 7 -3.88 -15.48 6.63
C VAL A 7 -2.99 -16.25 5.66
N ILE A 8 -2.10 -15.54 4.97
CA ILE A 8 -1.12 -16.10 4.04
C ILE A 8 0.28 -15.68 4.48
N SER A 9 1.20 -16.64 4.48
CA SER A 9 2.62 -16.40 4.69
C SER A 9 3.42 -16.99 3.54
N VAL A 10 4.19 -16.14 2.86
CA VAL A 10 5.11 -16.51 1.78
C VAL A 10 6.54 -16.27 2.26
N GLU A 11 7.23 -17.33 2.67
CA GLU A 11 8.64 -17.21 3.07
C GLU A 11 9.52 -16.87 1.85
N LYS A 12 9.37 -17.64 0.77
CA LYS A 12 10.09 -17.43 -0.49
C LYS A 12 9.23 -17.88 -1.65
N GLY A 13 9.15 -17.07 -2.71
CA GLY A 13 8.46 -17.49 -3.93
C GLY A 13 7.97 -16.32 -4.74
N ASN A 14 7.29 -16.62 -5.84
CA ASN A 14 6.48 -15.62 -6.53
C ASN A 14 5.07 -16.21 -6.57
N GLU A 15 4.12 -15.54 -5.94
CA GLU A 15 2.76 -16.05 -5.81
C GLU A 15 1.76 -15.22 -6.61
N LEU A 16 0.70 -15.89 -7.08
CA LEU A 16 -0.51 -15.25 -7.56
C LEU A 16 -1.58 -15.43 -6.50
N ILE A 17 -1.96 -14.34 -5.85
CA ILE A 17 -2.93 -14.31 -4.77
C ILE A 17 -4.17 -13.59 -5.27
N ASN A 18 -5.28 -14.34 -5.43
CA ASN A 18 -6.57 -13.78 -5.82
C ASN A 18 -7.68 -14.34 -4.93
N MET A 19 -8.30 -13.49 -4.12
CA MET A 19 -9.28 -13.96 -3.14
C MET A 19 -10.22 -12.88 -2.61
N SER A 20 -11.29 -13.35 -1.96
CA SER A 20 -12.26 -12.51 -1.24
C SER A 20 -12.59 -13.12 0.11
N SER A 21 -12.62 -12.29 1.15
CA SER A 21 -12.81 -12.69 2.56
C SER A 21 -13.51 -11.57 3.36
N SER A 22 -13.78 -11.78 4.66
CA SER A 22 -14.03 -10.63 5.55
C SER A 22 -12.71 -9.90 5.71
N ASP A 23 -11.71 -10.58 6.25
CA ASP A 23 -10.43 -9.95 6.55
C ASP A 23 -9.31 -10.78 5.91
N ILE A 24 -8.26 -10.12 5.42
CA ILE A 24 -7.10 -10.79 4.82
C ILE A 24 -5.81 -10.19 5.36
N VAL A 25 -4.90 -11.07 5.76
CA VAL A 25 -3.53 -10.72 6.15
C VAL A 25 -2.54 -11.48 5.27
N ILE A 26 -1.64 -10.76 4.62
CA ILE A 26 -0.55 -11.33 3.82
C ILE A 26 0.78 -10.86 4.39
N SER A 27 1.68 -11.81 4.62
CA SER A 27 3.08 -11.55 4.91
C SER A 27 3.96 -12.23 3.87
N VAL A 28 4.87 -11.46 3.27
CA VAL A 28 5.86 -11.91 2.29
C VAL A 28 7.25 -11.57 2.83
N GLU A 29 8.06 -12.58 3.14
CA GLU A 29 9.46 -12.38 3.53
C GLU A 29 10.31 -12.08 2.28
N LYS A 30 10.13 -12.87 1.21
CA LYS A 30 10.84 -12.60 -0.05
C LYS A 30 10.11 -13.11 -1.28
N GLY A 31 9.80 -12.22 -2.21
CA GLY A 31 9.15 -12.67 -3.43
C GLY A 31 8.83 -11.60 -4.45
N ASN A 32 8.01 -11.94 -5.44
CA ASN A 32 7.35 -10.96 -6.29
C ASN A 32 5.93 -11.46 -6.51
N GLU A 33 4.96 -10.72 -6.00
CA GLU A 33 3.59 -11.18 -5.88
C GLU A 33 2.66 -10.40 -6.79
N LEU A 34 1.71 -11.13 -7.38
CA LEU A 34 0.52 -10.55 -7.99
C LEU A 34 -0.62 -10.71 -7.00
N ILE A 35 -1.05 -9.64 -6.37
CA ILE A 35 -2.06 -9.65 -5.31
C ILE A 35 -3.30 -8.90 -5.80
N SER A 36 -4.44 -9.60 -5.84
CA SER A 36 -5.74 -9.01 -6.11
C SER A 36 -6.75 -9.46 -5.06
N MET A 37 -7.32 -8.52 -4.31
CA MET A 37 -8.19 -8.86 -3.18
C MET A 37 -9.39 -7.94 -3.03
N SER A 38 -10.47 -8.49 -2.48
CA SER A 38 -11.63 -7.73 -2.01
C SER A 38 -12.07 -8.24 -0.64
N SER A 39 -12.12 -7.35 0.33
CA SER A 39 -12.41 -7.69 1.73
C SER A 39 -13.03 -6.50 2.46
N SER A 40 -13.42 -6.69 3.71
CA SER A 40 -13.65 -5.59 4.66
C SER A 40 -12.31 -4.92 4.98
N ASP A 41 -11.34 -5.70 5.45
CA ASP A 41 -10.03 -5.21 5.90
C ASP A 41 -8.89 -5.98 5.24
N ASN A 42 -7.83 -5.27 4.86
CA ASN A 42 -6.63 -5.84 4.25
C ASN A 42 -5.35 -5.35 4.92
N VAL A 43 -4.47 -6.29 5.30
CA VAL A 43 -3.12 -6.00 5.78
C VAL A 43 -2.10 -6.74 4.92
N ILE A 44 -1.17 -6.00 4.32
CA ILE A 44 -0.05 -6.57 3.58
C ILE A 44 1.27 -6.08 4.20
N SER A 45 2.16 -7.02 4.49
CA SER A 45 3.54 -6.75 4.86
C SER A 45 4.48 -7.47 3.92
N VAL A 46 5.41 -6.73 3.32
CA VAL A 46 6.45 -7.24 2.43
C VAL A 46 7.80 -6.80 2.96
N GLU A 47 8.67 -7.76 3.32
CA GLU A 47 10.06 -7.45 3.67
C GLU A 47 10.89 -7.17 2.41
N LYS A 48 10.76 -8.03 1.39
CA LYS A 48 11.52 -7.84 0.15
C LYS A 48 10.83 -8.38 -1.09
N GLY A 49 10.58 -7.53 -2.07
CA GLY A 49 10.08 -8.01 -3.34
C GLY A 49 9.76 -6.96 -4.37
N ASN A 50 8.94 -7.29 -5.35
CA ASN A 50 8.31 -6.31 -6.24
C ASN A 50 6.88 -6.76 -6.47
N GLU A 51 5.92 -5.97 -6.01
CA GLU A 51 4.54 -6.39 -5.95
C GLU A 51 3.66 -5.59 -6.91
N LEU A 52 2.70 -6.31 -7.49
CA LEU A 52 1.56 -5.74 -8.19
C LEU A 52 0.34 -5.96 -7.32
N ILE A 53 -0.15 -4.89 -6.70
CA ILE A 53 -1.20 -4.96 -5.70
C ILE A 53 -2.44 -4.21 -6.20
N SER A 54 -3.57 -4.89 -6.25
CA SER A 54 -4.87 -4.27 -6.50
C SER A 54 -5.90 -4.69 -5.46
N MET A 55 -6.46 -3.73 -4.72
CA MET A 55 -7.36 -4.02 -3.61
C MET A 55 -8.56 -3.07 -3.55
N SER A 56 -9.68 -3.60 -3.06
CA SER A 56 -10.87 -2.83 -2.69
C SER A 56 -11.37 -3.28 -1.33
N SER A 57 -11.30 -2.39 -0.34
CA SER A 57 -11.68 -2.65 1.05
C SER A 57 -12.32 -1.45 1.73
N SER A 58 -12.73 -1.60 3.00
CA SER A 58 -13.04 -0.47 3.86
C SER A 58 -11.75 0.11 4.43
N ASP A 59 -10.87 -0.77 4.94
CA ASP A 59 -9.57 -0.38 5.51
C ASP A 59 -8.43 -1.14 4.84
N ILE A 60 -7.34 -0.42 4.54
CA ILE A 60 -6.13 -0.99 3.94
C ILE A 60 -4.88 -0.52 4.68
N VAL A 61 -4.03 -1.46 5.05
CA VAL A 61 -2.68 -1.23 5.58
C VAL A 61 -1.65 -1.95 4.71
N ILE A 62 -0.68 -1.21 4.19
CA ILE A 62 0.48 -1.75 3.48
C ILE A 62 1.77 -1.30 4.16
N SER A 63 2.67 -2.25 4.39
CA SER A 63 4.04 -1.99 4.79
C SER A 63 5.01 -2.71 3.85
N VAL A 64 5.95 -1.97 3.29
CA VAL A 64 7.01 -2.49 2.42
C VAL A 64 8.37 -2.02 2.93
N GLU A 65 9.26 -2.95 3.26
CA GLU A 65 10.63 -2.60 3.68
C GLU A 65 11.54 -2.38 2.45
N LYS A 66 11.42 -3.22 1.42
CA LYS A 66 12.23 -3.07 0.22
C LYS A 66 11.58 -3.63 -1.05
N GLY A 67 11.44 -2.81 -2.08
CA GLY A 67 11.00 -3.32 -3.36
C GLY A 67 10.74 -2.30 -4.45
N ASN A 68 9.92 -2.65 -5.42
CA ASN A 68 9.32 -1.69 -6.35
C ASN A 68 7.88 -2.12 -6.58
N GLU A 69 6.94 -1.26 -6.24
CA GLU A 69 5.54 -1.65 -6.16
C GLU A 69 4.69 -0.85 -7.15
N LEU A 70 3.76 -1.57 -7.79
CA LEU A 70 2.65 -0.97 -8.50
C LEU A 70 1.38 -1.24 -7.70
N ILE A 71 0.85 -0.19 -7.07
CA ILE A 71 -0.25 -0.30 -6.12
C ILE A 71 -1.46 0.48 -6.63
N ASN A 72 -2.61 -0.17 -6.75
CA ASN A 72 -3.87 0.49 -7.08
C ASN A 72 -4.99 0.10 -6.11
N MET A 73 -5.53 1.06 -5.38
CA MET A 73 -6.43 0.78 -4.27
C MET A 73 -7.62 1.73 -4.18
N SER A 74 -8.73 1.19 -3.68
CA SER A 74 -9.90 1.95 -3.26
C SER A 74 -10.28 1.53 -1.84
N SER A 75 -10.38 2.51 -0.94
CA SER A 75 -10.70 2.25 0.48
C SER A 75 -11.51 3.39 1.08
N SER A 76 -12.09 3.20 2.27
CA SER A 76 -12.45 4.34 3.12
C SER A 76 -11.18 4.94 3.72
N ASP A 77 -10.34 4.10 4.33
CA ASP A 77 -9.09 4.52 4.97
C ASP A 77 -7.90 3.75 4.40
N ILE A 78 -6.78 4.46 4.16
CA ILE A 78 -5.54 3.87 3.64
C ILE A 78 -4.33 4.31 4.46
N VAL A 79 -3.52 3.35 4.89
CA VAL A 79 -2.20 3.58 5.49
C VAL A 79 -1.13 2.85 4.68
N ILE A 80 -0.12 3.59 4.23
CA ILE A 80 1.04 3.05 3.53
C ILE A 80 2.32 3.49 4.24
N SER A 81 3.22 2.53 4.47
CA SER A 81 4.60 2.78 4.86
C SER A 81 5.55 2.09 3.90
N VAL A 82 6.44 2.84 3.27
CA VAL A 82 7.48 2.29 2.40
C VAL A 82 8.85 2.80 2.86
N GLU A 83 9.80 1.89 3.10
CA GLU A 83 11.14 2.31 3.48
C GLU A 83 12.04 2.57 2.25
N LYS A 84 12.08 1.64 1.29
CA LYS A 84 13.02 1.70 0.17
C LYS A 84 12.42 1.11 -1.11
N GLY A 85 12.40 1.90 -2.18
CA GLY A 85 12.02 1.34 -3.46
C GLY A 85 11.74 2.33 -4.57
N ASN A 86 10.97 1.91 -5.57
CA ASN A 86 10.34 2.83 -6.51
C ASN A 86 8.88 2.43 -6.73
N GLU A 87 7.97 3.35 -6.42
CA GLU A 87 6.58 3.03 -6.19
C GLU A 87 5.70 3.85 -7.11
N LEU A 88 4.79 3.18 -7.82
CA LEU A 88 3.72 3.84 -8.54
C LEU A 88 2.40 3.52 -7.86
N ILE A 89 1.85 4.52 -7.15
CA ILE A 89 0.71 4.34 -6.26
C ILE A 89 -0.46 5.19 -6.75
N SER A 90 -1.59 4.52 -6.99
CA SER A 90 -2.87 5.15 -7.31
C SER A 90 -3.91 4.80 -6.26
N MET A 91 -4.51 5.80 -5.62
CA MET A 91 -5.45 5.57 -4.52
C MET A 91 -6.68 6.48 -4.58
N SER A 92 -7.81 5.94 -4.14
CA SER A 92 -9.02 6.70 -3.84
C SER A 92 -9.50 6.33 -2.45
N SER A 93 -9.60 7.31 -1.54
CA SER A 93 -10.05 7.07 -0.17
C SER A 93 -10.52 8.35 0.51
N SER A 94 -11.27 8.26 1.61
CA SER A 94 -11.61 9.42 2.43
C SER A 94 -10.36 9.99 3.10
N ASP A 95 -9.63 9.11 3.79
CA ASP A 95 -8.48 9.44 4.64
C ASP A 95 -7.24 8.62 4.24
N ILE A 96 -6.15 9.32 3.91
CA ILE A 96 -4.89 8.70 3.47
C ILE A 96 -3.74 9.12 4.38
N VAL A 97 -2.99 8.14 4.87
CA VAL A 97 -1.72 8.33 5.57
C VAL A 97 -0.60 7.62 4.81
N ILE A 98 0.45 8.36 4.45
CA ILE A 98 1.61 7.80 3.75
C ILE A 98 2.89 8.26 4.43
N SER A 99 3.77 7.29 4.67
CA SER A 99 5.17 7.54 5.02
C SER A 99 6.07 6.89 3.99
N VAL A 100 6.98 7.66 3.40
CA VAL A 100 8.02 7.11 2.54
C VAL A 100 9.41 7.65 2.85
N GLU A 101 10.40 6.77 2.99
CA GLU A 101 11.76 7.18 3.34
C GLU A 101 12.66 7.43 2.11
N LYS A 102 12.85 6.46 1.21
CA LYS A 102 13.88 6.50 0.14
C LYS A 102 13.42 5.85 -1.18
N GLY A 103 13.68 6.48 -2.32
CA GLY A 103 13.28 5.91 -3.61
C GLY A 103 13.07 6.90 -4.75
N ASN A 104 12.30 6.47 -5.78
CA ASN A 104 11.54 7.35 -6.69
C ASN A 104 10.05 6.95 -6.74
N GLU A 105 9.11 7.87 -6.58
CA GLU A 105 7.70 7.60 -6.42
C GLU A 105 6.89 8.33 -7.49
N LEU A 106 5.69 7.82 -7.69
CA LEU A 106 4.66 8.56 -8.36
C LEU A 106 3.35 8.25 -7.66
N ILE A 107 2.94 9.16 -6.78
CA ILE A 107 1.72 9.00 -5.99
C ILE A 107 0.62 9.89 -6.55
N ASN A 108 -0.44 9.25 -7.04
CA ASN A 108 -1.68 9.89 -7.45
C ASN A 108 -2.80 9.49 -6.50
N MET A 109 -3.39 10.46 -5.82
CA MET A 109 -4.45 10.17 -4.85
C MET A 109 -5.63 11.13 -4.96
N SER A 110 -6.81 10.59 -4.66
CA SER A 110 -8.05 11.34 -4.52
C SER A 110 -8.66 11.09 -3.15
N SER A 111 -8.64 12.11 -2.30
CA SER A 111 -9.12 12.01 -0.93
C SER A 111 -9.56 13.34 -0.35
N SER A 112 -10.25 13.27 0.80
CA SER A 112 -10.70 14.44 1.54
C SER A 112 -9.62 14.93 2.49
N ASP A 113 -8.99 14.02 3.23
CA ASP A 113 -7.94 14.32 4.20
C ASP A 113 -6.68 13.47 3.95
N ASN A 114 -5.51 14.09 4.11
CA ASN A 114 -4.21 13.51 3.78
C ASN A 114 -3.14 13.89 4.81
N VAL A 115 -2.37 12.90 5.26
CA VAL A 115 -1.12 13.08 6.00
C VAL A 115 0.00 12.39 5.25
N ILE A 116 1.02 13.15 4.86
CA ILE A 116 2.14 12.63 4.07
C ILE A 116 3.46 13.03 4.70
N SER A 117 4.32 12.04 4.96
CA SER A 117 5.69 12.19 5.48
C SER A 117 6.71 11.60 4.53
N VAL A 118 7.77 12.36 4.25
CA VAL A 118 8.74 12.08 3.19
C VAL A 118 10.13 12.54 3.65
N GLU A 119 11.12 11.65 3.74
CA GLU A 119 12.44 11.97 4.33
C GLU A 119 13.53 12.39 3.31
N LYS A 120 13.66 11.75 2.13
CA LYS A 120 14.67 12.12 1.11
C LYS A 120 14.23 11.98 -0.36
N TRP A 121 13.85 13.09 -1.02
CA TRP A 121 13.05 12.94 -2.25
C TRP A 121 13.16 13.99 -3.38
N TYR A 122 13.07 13.50 -4.62
CA TYR A 122 12.73 14.20 -5.88
C TYR A 122 11.33 13.72 -6.33
N GLU A 123 10.24 14.44 -6.02
CA GLU A 123 8.87 13.95 -6.28
C GLU A 123 8.00 14.86 -7.17
N LEU A 124 7.04 14.22 -7.87
CA LEU A 124 5.91 14.83 -8.58
C LEU A 124 4.59 14.28 -8.02
N MET A 125 4.13 14.86 -6.91
CA MET A 125 2.86 14.49 -6.30
C MET A 125 1.69 15.28 -6.91
N LYS A 126 0.64 14.61 -7.37
CA LYS A 126 -0.59 15.27 -7.87
C LYS A 126 -1.76 14.99 -6.95
N LEU A 127 -2.31 16.04 -6.38
CA LEU A 127 -3.36 15.98 -5.35
C LEU A 127 -4.64 16.65 -5.83
N SER A 128 -5.78 16.06 -5.47
CA SER A 128 -7.12 16.53 -5.81
C SER A 128 -7.61 17.62 -4.84
N LYS A 129 -7.36 17.51 -3.52
CA LYS A 129 -7.86 18.41 -2.45
C LYS A 129 -6.95 18.44 -1.21
N ARG A 130 -7.39 19.19 -0.17
CA ARG A 130 -6.76 19.55 1.13
C ARG A 130 -5.60 18.64 1.58
N LEU A 131 -4.52 19.29 2.03
CA LEU A 131 -3.23 18.64 2.28
C LEU A 131 -2.57 19.20 3.55
N LEU A 132 -2.16 18.30 4.45
CA LEU A 132 -1.12 18.58 5.45
C LEU A 132 0.14 17.78 5.06
N VAL A 133 1.12 18.47 4.46
CA VAL A 133 2.44 17.87 4.20
C VAL A 133 3.34 18.15 5.39
N ILE A 134 3.94 17.11 5.96
CA ILE A 134 5.03 17.25 6.93
C ILE A 134 6.31 16.83 6.21
N LEU A 135 7.02 17.82 5.63
CA LEU A 135 8.36 17.62 5.09
C LEU A 135 9.36 17.69 6.24
N LEU A 136 9.93 16.55 6.61
CA LEU A 136 11.04 16.47 7.55
C LEU A 136 12.34 16.51 6.74
N TYR A 137 12.90 17.71 6.57
CA TYR A 137 14.27 17.86 6.08
C TYR A 137 15.23 17.59 7.24
N LEU A 138 15.93 16.45 7.22
CA LEU A 138 17.12 16.18 8.04
C LEU A 138 18.40 16.41 7.23
#